data_AF-A0A0Q7JQM6-F1
#
_entry.id   AF-A0A0Q7JQM6-F1
#
_cell.length_a   1.000
_cell.length_b   1.000
_cell.length_c   1.000
_cell.angle_alpha   90.00
_cell.angle_beta   90.00
_cell.angle_gamma   90.00
#
_symmetry.space_group_name_H-M   'P 1'
#
loop_
_entity.id
_entity.type
_entity.pdbx_description
1 polymer ?
#
loop_
_entity_poly.entity_id
_entity_poly.type
_entity_poly.pdbx_seq_one_letter_code
_entity_poly.pdbx_strand_id
1 'polypeptide(L)'
;MRFRQIGLILLTFIVTLTLSQSAYAHSGRTDSSGGHNCSAKSIAKGLCSGYHYHNGGSSSGSDSSSGGSTSNTTPAAPVETIPSGHVKVIKPTYSIYVNGNSVPNSSLKYPVISYKDITYFPMTFKFTQALALETVWNADVGFVIRKTSNKAGKVEFDYGSTNTSLYAKEPDFNIYVNDSWIDNGSEEYPLLVLNDVTYFPMTWHYAVEELGLTIKLENNAFYISK
;
A
#
# COMPACT_ATOMS: atom_id res chain seq x y z
N MET A 1 -62.42 -0.81 27.09
CA MET A 1 -60.95 -1.02 26.98
C MET A 1 -60.47 -1.54 25.61
N ARG A 2 -61.33 -1.82 24.61
CA ARG A 2 -60.90 -2.45 23.33
C ARG A 2 -60.42 -1.47 22.24
N PHE A 3 -60.83 -0.20 22.26
CA PHE A 3 -60.43 0.78 21.23
C PHE A 3 -58.99 1.31 21.40
N ARG A 4 -58.45 1.36 22.63
CA ARG A 4 -57.08 1.82 22.87
C ARG A 4 -56.03 0.80 22.42
N GLN A 5 -56.35 -0.50 22.47
CA GLN A 5 -55.48 -1.54 21.93
C GLN A 5 -55.51 -1.60 20.40
N ILE A 6 -56.65 -1.35 19.76
CA ILE A 6 -56.73 -1.29 18.29
C ILE A 6 -55.92 -0.10 17.76
N GLY A 7 -55.98 1.07 18.42
CA GLY A 7 -55.15 2.22 18.05
C GLY A 7 -53.65 1.96 18.21
N LEU A 8 -53.24 1.26 19.26
CA LEU A 8 -51.83 0.90 19.47
C LEU A 8 -51.36 -0.13 18.43
N ILE A 9 -52.19 -1.12 18.09
CA ILE A 9 -51.88 -2.14 17.08
C ILE A 9 -51.82 -1.52 15.67
N LEU A 10 -52.74 -0.61 15.34
CA LEU A 10 -52.74 0.10 14.05
C LEU A 10 -51.54 1.04 13.91
N LEU A 11 -51.16 1.72 15.00
CA LEU A 11 -49.96 2.57 15.04
C LEU A 11 -48.69 1.74 14.88
N THR A 12 -48.58 0.58 15.54
CA THR A 12 -47.41 -0.31 15.35
C THR A 12 -47.34 -0.93 13.96
N PHE A 13 -48.47 -1.21 13.31
CA PHE A 13 -48.50 -1.76 11.95
C PHE A 13 -48.10 -0.71 10.90
N ILE A 14 -48.49 0.56 11.11
CA ILE A 14 -48.09 1.69 10.26
C ILE A 14 -46.59 2.01 10.41
N VAL A 15 -46.03 1.86 11.61
CA VAL A 15 -44.58 2.09 11.87
C VAL A 15 -43.69 1.02 11.23
N THR A 16 -44.17 -0.21 11.04
CA THR A 16 -43.39 -1.27 10.36
C THR A 16 -43.43 -1.20 8.83
N LEU A 17 -44.40 -0.50 8.24
CA LEU A 17 -44.56 -0.41 6.78
C LEU A 17 -43.68 0.67 6.12
N THR A 18 -43.00 1.50 6.91
CA THR A 18 -42.08 2.54 6.41
C THR A 18 -40.61 2.13 6.42
N LEU A 19 -40.31 0.87 6.72
CA LEU A 19 -38.98 0.30 6.53
C LEU A 19 -38.83 -0.07 5.05
N SER A 20 -38.59 0.96 4.23
CA SER A 20 -38.12 0.80 2.86
C SER A 20 -36.86 -0.05 2.88
N GLN A 21 -36.97 -1.32 2.51
CA GLN A 21 -35.79 -2.13 2.19
C GLN A 21 -35.18 -1.50 0.95
N SER A 22 -34.14 -0.70 1.15
CA SER A 22 -33.28 -0.24 0.08
C SER A 22 -32.62 -1.48 -0.52
N ALA A 23 -33.16 -1.95 -1.64
CA ALA A 23 -32.40 -2.82 -2.52
C ALA A 23 -31.23 -1.97 -3.03
N TYR A 24 -30.08 -2.15 -2.38
CA TYR A 24 -28.83 -1.54 -2.81
C TYR A 24 -28.46 -2.21 -4.14
N ALA A 25 -28.90 -1.59 -5.23
CA ALA A 25 -28.27 -1.80 -6.52
C ALA A 25 -26.87 -1.18 -6.40
N HIS A 26 -25.93 -1.99 -5.91
CA HIS A 26 -24.51 -1.65 -5.90
C HIS A 26 -24.13 -1.23 -7.31
N SER A 27 -23.29 -0.20 -7.46
CA SER A 27 -22.86 0.22 -8.80
C SER A 27 -22.26 -1.00 -9.49
N GLY A 28 -22.98 -1.49 -10.51
CA GLY A 28 -22.43 -2.43 -11.44
C GLY A 28 -21.25 -1.68 -12.03
N ARG A 29 -20.03 -2.08 -11.63
CA ARG A 29 -18.77 -1.61 -12.21
C ARG A 29 -18.64 -2.20 -13.62
N THR A 30 -19.73 -2.12 -14.35
CA THR A 30 -19.88 -2.48 -15.74
C THR A 30 -19.35 -1.32 -16.55
N ASP A 31 -18.50 -1.60 -17.53
CA ASP A 31 -18.05 -0.58 -18.46
C ASP A 31 -19.20 -0.07 -19.35
N SER A 32 -18.89 0.88 -20.22
CA SER A 32 -19.82 1.45 -21.18
C SER A 32 -20.44 0.44 -22.15
N SER A 33 -19.90 -0.78 -22.23
CA SER A 33 -20.33 -1.87 -23.11
C SER A 33 -21.03 -3.00 -22.34
N GLY A 34 -21.30 -2.84 -21.04
CA GLY A 34 -22.01 -3.81 -20.21
C GLY A 34 -21.15 -4.97 -19.69
N GLY A 35 -19.82 -4.87 -19.78
CA GLY A 35 -18.89 -5.88 -19.27
C GLY A 35 -18.44 -5.55 -17.86
N HIS A 36 -18.21 -6.55 -17.00
CA HIS A 36 -17.70 -6.29 -15.65
C HIS A 36 -16.69 -7.34 -15.18
N ASN A 37 -15.82 -6.91 -14.26
CA ASN A 37 -14.86 -7.78 -13.57
C ASN A 37 -15.56 -8.53 -12.43
N CYS A 38 -15.40 -9.85 -12.41
CA CYS A 38 -15.82 -10.66 -11.27
C CYS A 38 -15.04 -10.31 -10.01
N SER A 39 -15.75 -10.23 -8.88
CA SER A 39 -15.11 -10.07 -7.58
C SER A 39 -14.27 -11.29 -7.22
N ALA A 40 -13.19 -11.09 -6.47
CA ALA A 40 -12.32 -12.17 -5.99
C ALA A 40 -13.10 -13.25 -5.21
N LYS A 41 -14.13 -12.85 -4.43
CA LYS A 41 -15.02 -13.77 -3.71
C LYS A 41 -15.90 -14.61 -4.66
N SER A 42 -16.34 -14.06 -5.79
CA SER A 42 -17.15 -14.78 -6.78
C SER A 42 -16.32 -15.78 -7.57
N ILE A 43 -15.07 -15.42 -7.88
CA ILE A 43 -14.10 -16.30 -8.54
C ILE A 43 -13.72 -17.45 -7.61
N ALA A 44 -13.46 -17.17 -6.33
CA ALA A 44 -13.15 -18.21 -5.33
C ALA A 44 -14.30 -19.20 -5.12
N LYS A 45 -15.55 -18.78 -5.35
CA LYS A 45 -16.73 -19.65 -5.29
C LYS A 45 -17.03 -20.37 -6.62
N GLY A 46 -16.22 -20.17 -7.66
CA GLY A 46 -16.41 -20.77 -8.97
C GLY A 46 -17.66 -20.27 -9.71
N LEU A 47 -18.26 -19.17 -9.27
CA LEU A 47 -19.51 -18.66 -9.83
C LEU A 47 -19.29 -17.90 -11.15
N CYS A 48 -18.06 -17.44 -11.40
CA CYS A 48 -17.66 -16.82 -12.65
C CYS A 48 -16.13 -16.76 -12.79
N SER A 49 -15.65 -16.56 -14.01
CA SER A 49 -14.22 -16.46 -14.33
C SER A 49 -13.89 -15.08 -14.91
N GLY A 50 -13.37 -14.18 -14.08
CA GLY A 50 -12.78 -12.91 -14.55
C GLY A 50 -13.78 -11.90 -15.14
N TYR A 51 -13.42 -11.25 -16.25
CA TYR A 51 -14.25 -10.24 -16.91
C TYR A 51 -15.24 -10.86 -17.90
N HIS A 52 -16.52 -10.47 -17.85
CA HIS A 52 -17.51 -10.98 -18.79
C HIS A 52 -18.63 -9.98 -19.08
N TYR A 53 -19.25 -10.14 -20.25
CA TYR A 53 -20.35 -9.32 -20.75
C TYR A 53 -21.69 -10.04 -20.61
N HIS A 54 -22.72 -9.30 -20.22
CA HIS A 54 -24.10 -9.79 -20.26
C HIS A 54 -24.82 -9.05 -21.38
N ASN A 55 -24.85 -9.65 -22.57
CA ASN A 55 -25.73 -9.15 -23.63
C ASN A 55 -26.85 -10.17 -23.84
N GLY A 56 -28.02 -9.85 -23.28
CA GLY A 56 -29.26 -10.59 -23.52
C GLY A 56 -30.01 -9.97 -24.69
N GLY A 57 -30.27 -10.75 -25.74
CA GLY A 57 -31.18 -10.35 -26.81
C GLY A 57 -30.87 -10.91 -28.19
N SER A 58 -31.61 -11.96 -28.55
CA SER A 58 -31.80 -12.62 -29.84
C SER A 58 -31.73 -11.73 -31.10
N SER A 59 -31.11 -12.20 -32.19
CA SER A 59 -31.81 -12.88 -33.32
C SER A 59 -30.97 -12.98 -34.62
N SER A 60 -30.79 -14.23 -35.08
CA SER A 60 -30.82 -14.73 -36.48
C SER A 60 -29.90 -14.17 -37.58
N GLY A 61 -29.14 -15.08 -38.21
CA GLY A 61 -28.69 -14.95 -39.60
C GLY A 61 -27.45 -15.79 -39.92
N SER A 62 -27.64 -16.95 -40.55
CA SER A 62 -26.63 -17.89 -41.08
C SER A 62 -25.62 -17.23 -42.04
N ASP A 63 -24.40 -17.70 -42.27
CA ASP A 63 -24.05 -18.97 -42.92
C ASP A 63 -22.53 -19.26 -42.84
N SER A 64 -22.21 -20.57 -42.83
CA SER A 64 -20.98 -21.24 -43.31
C SER A 64 -19.65 -20.45 -43.32
N SER A 65 -18.59 -20.93 -42.70
CA SER A 65 -17.84 -22.06 -43.26
C SER A 65 -16.69 -22.45 -42.33
N SER A 66 -16.42 -23.74 -42.32
CA SER A 66 -15.29 -24.42 -41.72
C SER A 66 -13.94 -23.75 -42.02
N GLY A 67 -13.32 -23.18 -41.00
CA GLY A 67 -11.90 -22.86 -40.95
C GLY A 67 -11.42 -23.13 -39.54
N GLY A 68 -10.73 -24.24 -39.33
CA GLY A 68 -10.11 -24.59 -38.06
C GLY A 68 -9.16 -23.48 -37.64
N SER A 69 -9.64 -22.60 -36.76
CA SER A 69 -8.84 -21.56 -36.14
C SER A 69 -8.29 -22.13 -34.86
N THR A 70 -7.04 -22.56 -34.94
CA THR A 70 -6.14 -22.76 -33.80
C THR A 70 -6.42 -21.66 -32.79
N SER A 71 -6.80 -22.06 -31.57
CA SER A 71 -6.95 -21.20 -30.43
C SER A 71 -5.66 -20.41 -30.23
N ASN A 72 -5.64 -19.16 -30.71
CA ASN A 72 -4.69 -18.17 -30.22
C ASN A 72 -5.14 -17.84 -28.80
N THR A 73 -4.73 -18.70 -27.87
CA THR A 73 -4.65 -18.39 -26.45
C THR A 73 -3.65 -17.24 -26.35
N THR A 74 -4.14 -16.01 -26.40
CA THR A 74 -3.34 -14.84 -26.04
C THR A 74 -2.76 -15.15 -24.66
N PRO A 75 -1.43 -15.27 -24.49
CA PRO A 75 -0.84 -15.58 -23.20
C PRO A 75 -1.32 -14.53 -22.21
N ALA A 76 -1.96 -14.98 -21.13
CA ALA A 76 -2.29 -14.11 -20.01
C ALA A 76 -1.00 -13.38 -19.61
N ALA A 77 -1.05 -12.06 -19.53
CA ALA A 77 0.08 -11.26 -19.08
C ALA A 77 0.62 -11.87 -17.78
N PRO A 78 1.95 -12.01 -17.61
CA PRO A 78 2.53 -12.63 -16.44
C PRO A 78 1.97 -11.99 -15.17
N VAL A 79 1.23 -12.75 -14.37
CA VAL A 79 0.82 -12.30 -13.04
C VAL A 79 2.10 -12.21 -12.21
N GLU A 80 2.48 -11.00 -11.84
CA GLU A 80 3.64 -10.76 -10.99
C GLU A 80 3.48 -11.52 -9.67
N THR A 81 4.41 -12.43 -9.39
CA THR A 81 4.40 -13.26 -8.18
C THR A 81 5.32 -12.63 -7.14
N ILE A 82 4.74 -12.13 -6.05
CA ILE A 82 5.51 -11.61 -4.91
C ILE A 82 6.04 -12.82 -4.12
N PRO A 83 7.35 -12.89 -3.81
CA PRO A 83 7.90 -13.96 -2.99
C PRO A 83 7.22 -14.04 -1.62
N SER A 84 7.10 -15.25 -1.07
CA SER A 84 6.56 -15.45 0.29
C SER A 84 7.36 -14.65 1.31
N GLY A 85 6.69 -14.06 2.30
CA GLY A 85 7.29 -13.20 3.32
C GLY A 85 7.74 -11.82 2.82
N HIS A 86 7.47 -11.47 1.56
CA HIS A 86 7.75 -10.15 1.02
C HIS A 86 6.47 -9.35 0.77
N VAL A 87 6.62 -8.04 0.79
CA VAL A 87 5.61 -7.06 0.42
C VAL A 87 6.12 -6.24 -0.76
N LYS A 88 5.20 -5.87 -1.66
CA LYS A 88 5.53 -4.97 -2.76
C LYS A 88 5.48 -3.53 -2.27
N VAL A 89 6.54 -2.79 -2.57
CA VAL A 89 6.66 -1.35 -2.31
C VAL A 89 6.78 -0.60 -3.63
N ILE A 90 6.56 0.71 -3.59
CA ILE A 90 6.66 1.58 -4.78
C ILE A 90 7.60 2.74 -4.51
N LYS A 91 8.08 3.40 -5.57
CA LYS A 91 8.69 4.73 -5.42
C LYS A 91 7.57 5.76 -5.26
N PRO A 92 7.65 6.69 -4.30
CA PRO A 92 6.68 7.77 -4.19
C PRO A 92 6.58 8.59 -5.47
N THR A 93 5.38 9.09 -5.76
CA THR A 93 5.11 9.97 -6.92
C THR A 93 5.26 11.46 -6.59
N TYR A 94 5.53 11.79 -5.33
CA TYR A 94 5.79 13.15 -4.85
C TYR A 94 7.28 13.47 -4.80
N SER A 95 7.60 14.76 -4.85
CA SER A 95 8.95 15.27 -4.63
C SER A 95 9.38 15.03 -3.19
N ILE A 96 10.69 14.86 -2.96
CA ILE A 96 11.23 14.61 -1.62
C ILE A 96 12.35 15.60 -1.34
N TYR A 97 12.36 16.19 -0.15
CA TYR A 97 13.35 17.16 0.29
C TYR A 97 13.94 16.78 1.64
N VAL A 98 15.26 16.75 1.74
CA VAL A 98 16.00 16.50 2.98
C VAL A 98 16.80 17.74 3.35
N ASN A 99 16.52 18.34 4.51
CA ASN A 99 17.10 19.61 4.94
C ASN A 99 17.04 20.68 3.83
N GLY A 100 15.90 20.74 3.11
CA GLY A 100 15.68 21.66 1.99
C GLY A 100 16.31 21.24 0.65
N ASN A 101 17.11 20.18 0.58
CA ASN A 101 17.73 19.71 -0.65
C ASN A 101 16.84 18.70 -1.38
N SER A 102 16.63 18.89 -2.69
CA SER A 102 15.84 17.97 -3.52
C SER A 102 16.54 16.61 -3.64
N VAL A 103 15.79 15.53 -3.40
CA VAL A 103 16.27 14.15 -3.48
C VAL A 103 16.00 13.60 -4.90
N PRO A 104 17.03 13.24 -5.68
CA PRO A 104 16.87 12.67 -7.01
C PRO A 104 16.51 11.17 -6.93
N ASN A 105 15.33 10.85 -6.39
CA ASN A 105 14.95 9.51 -5.94
C ASN A 105 15.05 8.41 -7.03
N SER A 106 14.83 8.76 -8.30
CA SER A 106 14.95 7.84 -9.43
C SER A 106 16.39 7.37 -9.69
N SER A 107 17.38 8.18 -9.32
CA SER A 107 18.81 7.96 -9.58
C SER A 107 19.57 7.39 -8.37
N LEU A 108 18.85 6.98 -7.32
CA LEU A 108 19.44 6.44 -6.10
C LEU A 108 19.56 4.92 -6.14
N LYS A 109 20.69 4.42 -5.62
CA LYS A 109 20.91 3.01 -5.33
C LYS A 109 19.88 2.49 -4.31
N TYR A 110 19.61 3.30 -3.29
CA TYR A 110 18.62 3.05 -2.24
C TYR A 110 17.59 4.17 -2.27
N PRO A 111 16.53 4.05 -3.10
CA PRO A 111 15.50 5.07 -3.20
C PRO A 111 14.64 5.08 -1.93
N VAL A 112 14.06 6.23 -1.61
CA VAL A 112 12.89 6.35 -0.74
C VAL A 112 11.74 5.57 -1.38
N ILE A 113 11.03 4.79 -0.57
CA ILE A 113 9.91 3.94 -0.99
C ILE A 113 8.62 4.38 -0.29
N SER A 114 7.49 3.91 -0.79
CA SER A 114 6.18 4.02 -0.15
C SER A 114 5.56 2.64 0.01
N TYR A 115 4.98 2.42 1.19
CA TYR A 115 4.25 1.21 1.55
C TYR A 115 3.07 1.59 2.44
N LYS A 116 1.86 1.12 2.11
CA LYS A 116 0.60 1.52 2.75
C LYS A 116 0.46 3.05 2.87
N ASP A 117 0.81 3.76 1.81
CA ASP A 117 0.77 5.23 1.72
C ASP A 117 1.67 6.00 2.71
N ILE A 118 2.58 5.30 3.40
CA ILE A 118 3.60 5.91 4.26
C ILE A 118 4.93 5.98 3.53
N THR A 119 5.64 7.10 3.66
CA THR A 119 7.00 7.28 3.16
C THR A 119 7.98 6.51 4.03
N TYR A 120 8.86 5.71 3.42
CA TYR A 120 9.93 5.02 4.12
C TYR A 120 11.29 5.50 3.64
N PHE A 121 12.13 5.91 4.59
CA PHE A 121 13.49 6.34 4.31
C PHE A 121 14.48 5.19 4.52
N PRO A 122 15.43 5.00 3.60
CA PRO A 122 16.51 4.04 3.81
C PRO A 122 17.49 4.60 4.84
N MET A 123 17.81 3.79 5.85
CA MET A 123 18.78 4.14 6.89
C MET A 123 20.22 3.92 6.41
N THR A 124 20.58 4.45 5.23
CA THR A 124 21.97 4.47 4.77
C THR A 124 22.75 5.51 5.55
N PHE A 125 24.08 5.34 5.60
CA PHE A 125 24.99 6.27 6.26
C PHE A 125 24.78 7.73 5.82
N LYS A 126 24.54 7.99 4.53
CA LYS A 126 24.35 9.36 4.03
C LYS A 126 23.03 9.98 4.47
N PHE A 127 21.94 9.23 4.43
CA PHE A 127 20.65 9.73 4.93
C PHE A 127 20.66 9.94 6.44
N THR A 128 21.19 8.99 7.21
CA THR A 128 21.24 9.10 8.67
C THR A 128 22.17 10.24 9.11
N GLN A 129 23.32 10.42 8.45
CA GLN A 129 24.19 11.56 8.71
C GLN A 129 23.50 12.90 8.38
N ALA A 130 22.84 13.01 7.24
CA ALA A 130 22.09 14.21 6.86
C ALA A 130 20.99 14.53 7.89
N LEU A 131 20.38 13.52 8.51
CA LEU A 131 19.32 13.69 9.51
C LEU A 131 19.84 13.76 10.96
N ALA A 132 21.15 13.84 11.16
CA ALA A 132 21.80 13.76 12.48
C ALA A 132 21.27 12.59 13.33
N LEU A 133 21.28 11.40 12.74
CA LEU A 133 20.96 10.14 13.40
C LEU A 133 22.23 9.31 13.53
N GLU A 134 22.36 8.67 14.67
CA GLU A 134 23.43 7.70 14.91
C GLU A 134 22.90 6.30 14.64
N THR A 135 23.69 5.49 13.91
CA THR A 135 23.34 4.09 13.64
C THR A 135 24.50 3.17 13.99
N VAL A 136 24.19 2.03 14.59
CA VAL A 136 25.15 0.97 14.89
C VAL A 136 24.59 -0.35 14.37
N TRP A 137 25.40 -1.11 13.65
CA TRP A 137 25.11 -2.49 13.31
C TRP A 137 26.03 -3.41 14.11
N ASN A 138 25.44 -4.43 14.72
CA ASN A 138 26.16 -5.50 15.39
C ASN A 138 25.49 -6.83 15.03
N ALA A 139 26.28 -7.84 14.66
CA ALA A 139 25.74 -9.12 14.19
C ALA A 139 25.01 -9.93 15.28
N ASP A 140 25.40 -9.76 16.54
CA ASP A 140 24.81 -10.47 17.69
C ASP A 140 23.63 -9.71 18.29
N VAL A 141 23.68 -8.37 18.26
CA VAL A 141 22.66 -7.50 18.87
C VAL A 141 21.58 -7.10 17.87
N GLY A 142 21.96 -6.75 16.64
CA GLY A 142 21.07 -6.22 15.61
C GLY A 142 21.37 -4.76 15.23
N PHE A 143 20.36 -4.09 14.68
CA PHE A 143 20.45 -2.69 14.23
C PHE A 143 20.00 -1.75 15.33
N VAL A 144 20.79 -0.71 15.60
CA VAL A 144 20.45 0.34 16.56
C VAL A 144 20.45 1.68 15.86
N ILE A 145 19.44 2.51 16.15
CA ILE A 145 19.35 3.90 15.71
C ILE A 145 19.00 4.81 16.88
N ARG A 146 19.60 6.00 16.94
CA ARG A 146 19.38 6.99 18.00
C ARG A 146 19.27 8.39 17.42
N LYS A 147 18.44 9.22 18.06
CA LYS A 147 18.56 10.67 17.89
C LYS A 147 19.83 11.17 18.57
N THR A 148 20.43 12.20 17.99
CA THR A 148 21.56 12.91 18.61
C THR A 148 21.35 14.42 18.58
N SER A 149 22.07 15.14 19.44
CA SER A 149 22.20 16.59 19.45
C SER A 149 23.28 17.11 18.50
N ASN A 150 23.97 16.21 17.78
CA ASN A 150 24.95 16.58 16.77
C ASN A 150 24.30 17.38 15.64
N LYS A 151 25.12 18.19 14.95
CA LYS A 151 24.67 18.89 13.75
C LYS A 151 24.42 17.89 12.62
N ALA A 152 23.39 18.16 11.82
CA ALA A 152 23.15 17.49 10.55
C ALA A 152 24.41 17.55 9.67
N GLY A 153 24.78 16.41 9.10
CA GLY A 153 25.83 16.33 8.10
C GLY A 153 25.42 16.98 6.79
N LYS A 154 26.39 17.05 5.88
CA LYS A 154 26.13 17.52 4.52
C LYS A 154 25.17 16.56 3.82
N VAL A 155 24.18 17.11 3.13
CA VAL A 155 23.27 16.29 2.33
C VAL A 155 24.03 15.73 1.13
N GLU A 156 24.12 14.40 1.09
CA GLU A 156 24.72 13.63 0.03
C GLU A 156 23.86 12.41 -0.27
N PHE A 157 24.01 11.85 -1.47
CA PHE A 157 23.17 10.75 -1.91
C PHE A 157 24.00 9.58 -2.44
N ASP A 158 23.45 8.38 -2.29
CA ASP A 158 23.99 7.15 -2.85
C ASP A 158 23.43 6.96 -4.26
N TYR A 159 24.08 7.60 -5.24
CA TYR A 159 23.71 7.44 -6.66
C TYR A 159 23.99 6.02 -7.15
N GLY A 160 23.13 5.51 -8.02
CA GLY A 160 23.29 4.20 -8.63
C GLY A 160 22.00 3.65 -9.22
N SER A 161 22.05 2.40 -9.68
CA SER A 161 20.86 1.68 -10.13
C SER A 161 20.14 1.05 -8.94
N THR A 162 18.82 1.19 -8.88
CA THR A 162 18.01 0.42 -7.95
C THR A 162 17.92 -1.02 -8.45
N ASN A 163 18.21 -2.02 -7.60
CA ASN A 163 17.91 -3.41 -7.93
C ASN A 163 16.41 -3.56 -8.20
N THR A 164 16.06 -4.20 -9.31
CA THR A 164 14.79 -3.99 -10.03
C THR A 164 13.54 -4.47 -9.32
N SER A 165 13.66 -5.31 -8.29
CA SER A 165 12.52 -5.86 -7.57
C SER A 165 12.27 -5.07 -6.28
N LEU A 166 11.23 -4.22 -6.29
CA LEU A 166 10.78 -3.47 -5.12
C LEU A 166 9.96 -4.39 -4.17
N TYR A 167 10.59 -5.47 -3.74
CA TYR A 167 10.05 -6.42 -2.77
C TYR A 167 10.82 -6.30 -1.48
N ALA A 168 10.18 -5.74 -0.47
CA ALA A 168 10.75 -5.61 0.85
C ALA A 168 10.26 -6.76 1.74
N LYS A 169 11.00 -7.08 2.80
CA LYS A 169 10.59 -8.04 3.83
C LYS A 169 10.72 -7.41 5.20
N GLU A 170 10.13 -8.03 6.21
CA GLU A 170 10.46 -7.65 7.59
C GLU A 170 11.91 -8.07 7.92
N PRO A 171 12.62 -7.30 8.77
CA PRO A 171 13.95 -7.66 9.27
C PRO A 171 13.91 -8.99 10.02
N ASP A 172 14.94 -9.80 9.83
CA ASP A 172 15.21 -11.05 10.56
C ASP A 172 16.19 -10.85 11.73
N PHE A 173 16.38 -9.58 12.14
CA PHE A 173 17.26 -9.15 13.20
C PHE A 173 16.54 -8.17 14.14
N ASN A 174 17.04 -8.04 15.36
CA ASN A 174 16.49 -7.08 16.32
C ASN A 174 16.76 -5.64 15.88
N ILE A 175 15.80 -4.76 16.16
CA ILE A 175 15.94 -3.33 15.96
C ILE A 175 15.73 -2.61 17.29
N TYR A 176 16.62 -1.66 17.58
CA TYR A 176 16.53 -0.80 18.75
C TYR A 176 16.46 0.65 18.32
N VAL A 177 15.48 1.38 18.85
CA VAL A 177 15.32 2.82 18.66
C VAL A 177 15.53 3.48 20.02
N ASN A 178 16.50 4.39 20.11
CA ASN A 178 16.87 5.03 21.39
C ASN A 178 17.10 4.00 22.52
N ASP A 179 17.84 2.92 22.20
CA ASP A 179 18.17 1.80 23.10
C ASP A 179 16.97 0.92 23.53
N SER A 180 15.77 1.18 23.00
CA SER A 180 14.58 0.37 23.25
C SER A 180 14.33 -0.60 22.11
N TRP A 181 14.16 -1.89 22.43
CA TRP A 181 13.81 -2.91 21.46
C TRP A 181 12.40 -2.66 20.88
N ILE A 182 12.23 -2.92 19.58
CA ILE A 182 10.96 -2.76 18.87
C ILE A 182 10.35 -4.12 18.55
N ASP A 183 9.07 -4.30 18.91
CA ASP A 183 8.26 -5.44 18.48
C ASP A 183 7.69 -5.20 17.07
N ASN A 184 8.56 -5.32 16.06
CA ASN A 184 8.26 -4.92 14.69
C ASN A 184 7.05 -5.63 14.07
N GLY A 185 6.80 -6.89 14.44
CA GLY A 185 5.69 -7.68 13.89
C GLY A 185 4.30 -7.23 14.38
N SER A 186 4.26 -6.40 15.44
CA SER A 186 3.02 -5.83 15.99
C SER A 186 2.67 -4.46 15.40
N GLU A 187 3.59 -3.84 14.67
CA GLU A 187 3.45 -2.50 14.13
C GLU A 187 2.52 -2.45 12.91
N GLU A 188 1.65 -1.44 12.83
CA GLU A 188 0.80 -1.22 11.65
C GLU A 188 1.64 -0.95 10.39
N TYR A 189 2.74 -0.22 10.60
CA TYR A 189 3.74 0.16 9.62
C TYR A 189 5.09 -0.43 10.07
N PRO A 190 5.33 -1.74 9.82
CA PRO A 190 6.55 -2.38 10.25
C PRO A 190 7.75 -1.81 9.49
N LEU A 191 8.90 -1.80 10.14
CA LEU A 191 10.18 -1.55 9.49
C LEU A 191 10.42 -2.64 8.45
N LEU A 192 11.04 -2.22 7.35
CA LEU A 192 11.25 -3.07 6.18
C LEU A 192 12.73 -3.20 5.85
N VAL A 193 13.12 -4.29 5.22
CA VAL A 193 14.43 -4.50 4.62
C VAL A 193 14.25 -4.67 3.12
N LEU A 194 14.98 -3.86 2.35
CA LEU A 194 15.02 -3.93 0.89
C LEU A 194 16.48 -3.75 0.44
N ASN A 195 17.00 -4.72 -0.32
CA ASN A 195 18.39 -4.73 -0.79
C ASN A 195 19.41 -4.55 0.36
N ASP A 196 19.21 -5.30 1.45
CA ASP A 196 20.05 -5.30 2.66
C ASP A 196 20.13 -3.94 3.38
N VAL A 197 19.18 -3.04 3.12
CA VAL A 197 19.04 -1.76 3.83
C VAL A 197 17.74 -1.74 4.60
N THR A 198 17.82 -1.31 5.86
CA THR A 198 16.65 -1.09 6.71
C THR A 198 15.96 0.22 6.33
N TYR A 199 14.64 0.17 6.23
CA TYR A 199 13.77 1.27 5.85
C TYR A 199 12.85 1.59 7.01
N PHE A 200 12.90 2.84 7.48
CA PHE A 200 12.05 3.30 8.56
C PHE A 200 10.81 4.01 8.01
N PRO A 201 9.62 3.69 8.53
CA PRO A 201 8.41 4.46 8.25
C PRO A 201 8.55 5.87 8.85
N MET A 202 8.36 6.90 8.03
CA MET A 202 8.35 8.29 8.49
C MET A 202 6.97 8.66 9.04
N THR A 203 6.47 7.85 9.98
CA THR A 203 5.29 8.18 10.79
C THR A 203 5.63 9.24 11.83
N TRP A 204 4.62 9.87 12.42
CA TRP A 204 4.83 10.82 13.52
C TRP A 204 5.60 10.19 14.69
N HIS A 205 5.21 8.97 15.08
CA HIS A 205 5.86 8.23 16.15
C HIS A 205 7.37 8.08 15.93
N TYR A 206 7.80 7.46 14.83
CA TYR A 206 9.24 7.25 14.62
C TYR A 206 9.99 8.51 14.22
N ALA A 207 9.48 9.30 13.27
CA ALA A 207 10.23 10.45 12.77
C ALA A 207 10.31 11.57 13.80
N VAL A 208 9.18 11.94 14.42
CA VAL A 208 9.08 13.11 15.29
C VAL A 208 9.38 12.77 16.73
N GLU A 209 8.67 11.79 17.30
CA GLU A 209 8.76 11.50 18.74
C GLU A 209 10.08 10.78 19.08
N GLU A 210 10.38 9.71 18.34
CA GLU A 210 11.57 8.90 18.59
C GLU A 210 12.84 9.58 18.07
N LEU A 211 12.88 9.95 16.80
CA LEU A 211 14.10 10.43 16.14
C LEU A 211 14.29 11.95 16.19
N GLY A 212 13.28 12.70 16.65
CA GLY A 212 13.37 14.15 16.82
C GLY A 212 13.63 14.88 15.50
N LEU A 213 12.94 14.46 14.44
CA LEU A 213 12.93 15.07 13.11
C LEU A 213 11.66 15.89 12.92
N THR A 214 11.68 16.77 11.93
CA THR A 214 10.47 17.44 11.43
C THR A 214 10.08 16.81 10.11
N ILE A 215 8.80 16.46 9.94
CA ILE A 215 8.25 15.97 8.68
C ILE A 215 7.05 16.80 8.24
N LYS A 216 6.86 16.93 6.93
CA LYS A 216 5.71 17.62 6.34
C LYS A 216 5.39 17.01 4.98
N LEU A 217 4.11 16.75 4.70
CA LEU A 217 3.63 16.38 3.37
C LEU A 217 2.63 17.46 2.91
N GLU A 218 3.02 18.24 1.90
CA GLU A 218 2.16 19.27 1.32
C GLU A 218 2.48 19.43 -0.16
N ASN A 219 1.51 19.89 -0.95
CA ASN A 219 1.73 20.29 -2.36
C ASN A 219 2.47 19.23 -3.20
N ASN A 220 2.17 17.94 -2.98
CA ASN A 220 2.85 16.82 -3.63
C ASN A 220 4.38 16.78 -3.39
N ALA A 221 4.79 17.19 -2.19
CA ALA A 221 6.17 17.15 -1.73
C ALA A 221 6.26 16.70 -0.25
N PHE A 222 7.16 15.75 0.01
CA PHE A 222 7.52 15.30 1.35
C PHE A 222 8.81 15.99 1.79
N TYR A 223 8.75 16.67 2.92
CA TYR A 223 9.87 17.36 3.54
C TYR A 223 10.24 16.64 4.81
N ILE A 224 11.55 16.44 5.01
CA ILE A 224 12.11 15.96 6.26
C ILE A 224 13.35 16.78 6.59
N SER A 225 13.51 17.13 7.87
CA SER A 225 14.69 17.86 8.34
C SER A 225 15.03 17.57 9.78
N LYS A 226 16.29 17.82 10.13
CA LYS A 226 16.77 17.94 11.50
C LYS A 226 16.82 19.40 11.95
#